data_AF-A0A061FXN7-F1
#
_entry.id   AF-A0A061FXN7-F1
#
_cell.length_a   1.000
_cell.length_b   1.000
_cell.length_c   1.000
_cell.angle_alpha   90.00
_cell.angle_beta   90.00
_cell.angle_gamma   90.00
#
_symmetry.space_group_name_H-M   'P 1'
#
loop_
_entity.id
_entity.type
_entity.pdbx_description
1 polymer ?
#
loop_
_entity_poly.entity_id
_entity_poly.type
_entity_poly.pdbx_seq_one_letter_code
_entity_poly.pdbx_strand_id
1 'polypeptide(L)'
;MARDVDSIKANNCETKMTMLHCVIEVFASIFKTGIVYDNCCHELIELGQLCHNALVKKTLQNPLFKNNDTSVILSKTAQIWNKCTLVGENVSLTPSP
;
A
#
# COMPACT_ATOMS: atom_id res chain seq x y z
N MET A 1 -1.23 2.42 16.95
CA MET A 1 -1.27 3.89 16.77
C MET A 1 0.06 4.55 17.11
N ALA A 2 0.53 4.60 18.36
CA ALA A 2 1.88 5.15 18.66
C ALA A 2 3.00 4.38 17.93
N ARG A 3 2.99 3.04 18.04
CA ARG A 3 3.95 2.17 17.34
C ARG A 3 3.97 2.33 15.82
N ASP A 4 2.83 2.63 15.20
CA ASP A 4 2.74 2.80 13.74
C ASP A 4 3.35 4.14 13.32
N VAL A 5 3.13 5.23 14.08
CA VAL A 5 3.72 6.56 13.82
C VAL A 5 5.25 6.50 13.93
N ASP A 6 5.76 5.85 14.97
CA ASP A 6 7.19 5.63 15.15
C ASP A 6 7.79 4.81 13.99
N SER A 7 7.05 3.80 13.53
CA SER A 7 7.45 2.95 12.40
C SER A 7 7.46 3.68 11.05
N ILE A 8 6.50 4.58 10.81
CA ILE A 8 6.44 5.41 9.58
C ILE A 8 7.70 6.27 9.47
N LYS A 9 8.06 6.95 10.55
CA LYS A 9 9.24 7.83 10.58
C LYS A 9 10.53 7.01 10.50
N ALA A 10 10.65 5.93 11.28
CA ALA A 10 11.85 5.09 11.31
C ALA A 10 12.19 4.45 9.95
N ASN A 11 11.18 4.19 9.10
CA ASN A 11 11.35 3.56 7.79
C ASN A 11 11.24 4.53 6.61
N ASN A 12 11.17 5.84 6.87
CA ASN A 12 10.99 6.89 5.86
C ASN A 12 9.79 6.61 4.92
N CYS A 13 8.71 6.03 5.47
CA CYS A 13 7.60 5.54 4.66
C CYS A 13 6.93 6.65 3.85
N GLU A 14 6.84 7.87 4.39
CA GLU A 14 6.26 9.02 3.68
C GLU A 14 7.10 9.40 2.47
N THR A 15 8.42 9.56 2.63
CA THR A 15 9.33 9.87 1.53
C THR A 15 9.28 8.79 0.45
N LYS A 16 9.35 7.51 0.85
CA LYS A 16 9.23 6.38 -0.07
C LYS A 16 7.90 6.43 -0.83
N MET A 17 6.79 6.65 -0.12
CA MET A 17 5.46 6.74 -0.73
C MET A 17 5.36 7.88 -1.74
N THR A 18 5.90 9.06 -1.43
CA THR A 18 5.87 10.21 -2.35
C THR A 18 6.73 10.03 -3.61
N MET A 19 7.70 9.11 -3.58
CA MET A 19 8.54 8.81 -4.73
C MET A 19 7.92 7.76 -5.67
N LEU A 20 6.84 7.09 -5.26
CA LEU A 20 6.12 6.13 -6.11
C LEU A 20 5.32 6.88 -7.17
N HIS A 21 5.49 6.51 -8.43
CA HIS A 21 4.65 7.03 -9.52
C HIS A 21 3.20 6.57 -9.33
N CYS A 22 2.99 5.40 -8.73
CA CYS A 22 1.70 4.78 -8.54
C CYS A 22 0.96 5.21 -7.26
N VAL A 23 1.46 6.21 -6.51
CA VAL A 23 0.87 6.63 -5.22
C VAL A 23 -0.62 6.94 -5.32
N ILE A 24 -1.05 7.66 -6.37
CA ILE A 24 -2.45 8.04 -6.57
C ILE A 24 -3.31 6.82 -6.87
N GLU A 25 -2.80 5.90 -7.68
CA GLU A 25 -3.51 4.68 -8.07
C GLU A 25 -3.72 3.75 -6.87
N VAL A 26 -2.64 3.45 -6.13
CA VAL A 26 -2.71 2.60 -4.93
C VAL A 26 -3.69 3.21 -3.92
N PHE A 27 -3.63 4.53 -3.71
CA PHE A 27 -4.56 5.23 -2.84
C PHE A 27 -6.01 5.11 -3.32
N ALA A 28 -6.29 5.42 -4.59
CA ALA A 28 -7.62 5.30 -5.16
C ALA A 28 -8.15 3.86 -5.11
N SER A 29 -7.26 2.88 -5.27
CA SER A 29 -7.57 1.47 -5.15
C SER A 29 -8.09 1.13 -3.76
N ILE A 30 -7.34 1.47 -2.72
CA ILE A 30 -7.68 1.17 -1.33
C ILE A 30 -9.03 1.80 -0.94
N PHE A 31 -9.25 3.07 -1.32
CA PHE A 31 -10.42 3.83 -0.88
C PHE A 31 -11.62 3.76 -1.82
N LYS A 32 -11.49 3.19 -3.02
CA LYS A 32 -12.59 3.10 -3.99
C LYS A 32 -12.66 1.72 -4.65
N THR A 33 -11.72 1.41 -5.54
CA THR A 33 -11.92 0.35 -6.54
C THR A 33 -11.50 -1.04 -6.09
N GLY A 34 -10.46 -1.16 -5.25
CA GLY A 34 -9.81 -2.42 -4.90
C GLY A 34 -8.96 -3.03 -6.02
N ILE A 35 -8.73 -2.29 -7.11
CA ILE A 35 -7.98 -2.74 -8.28
C ILE A 35 -6.69 -1.92 -8.39
N VAL A 36 -5.55 -2.59 -8.56
CA VAL A 36 -4.23 -1.99 -8.84
C VAL A 36 -3.65 -2.68 -10.06
N TYR A 37 -2.95 -1.97 -10.94
CA TYR A 37 -2.28 -2.56 -12.09
C TYR A 37 -0.96 -3.20 -11.69
N ASP A 38 -0.51 -4.17 -12.48
CA ASP A 38 0.64 -5.00 -12.15
C ASP A 38 1.96 -4.21 -12.13
N ASN A 39 2.09 -3.15 -12.94
CA ASN A 39 3.21 -2.22 -12.87
C ASN A 39 3.28 -1.52 -11.50
N CYS A 40 2.14 -1.10 -10.96
CA CYS A 40 2.04 -0.46 -9.65
C CYS A 40 2.19 -1.43 -8.48
N CYS A 41 2.04 -2.74 -8.72
CA CYS A 41 2.35 -3.74 -7.73
C CYS A 41 3.84 -3.80 -7.38
N HIS A 42 4.75 -3.68 -8.35
CA HIS A 42 6.19 -3.69 -8.07
C HIS A 42 6.60 -2.54 -7.15
N GLU A 43 6.13 -1.34 -7.48
CA GLU A 43 6.32 -0.14 -6.66
C GLU A 43 5.76 -0.31 -5.23
N LEU A 44 4.58 -0.92 -5.10
CA LEU A 44 3.99 -1.21 -3.79
C LEU A 44 4.83 -2.23 -2.97
N ILE A 45 5.41 -3.24 -3.63
CA ILE A 45 6.31 -4.20 -2.98
C ILE A 45 7.60 -3.53 -2.52
N GLU A 46 8.18 -2.63 -3.32
CA GLU A 46 9.37 -1.85 -2.95
C GLU A 46 9.14 -0.92 -1.75
N LEU A 47 7.94 -0.35 -1.64
CA LEU A 47 7.52 0.40 -0.45
C LEU A 47 7.53 -0.49 0.80
N GLY A 48 7.08 -1.74 0.64
CA GLY A 48 7.04 -2.76 1.68
C GLY A 48 5.76 -2.74 2.52
N GLN A 49 5.40 -3.92 3.05
CA GLN A 49 4.13 -4.14 3.75
C GLN A 49 3.97 -3.25 4.99
N LEU A 50 5.07 -3.04 5.72
CA LEU A 50 5.09 -2.21 6.93
C LEU A 50 4.65 -0.79 6.60
N CYS A 51 5.27 -0.17 5.60
CA CYS A 51 4.97 1.20 5.21
C CYS A 51 3.56 1.30 4.62
N HIS A 52 3.17 0.36 3.75
CA HIS A 52 1.82 0.30 3.18
C HIS A 52 0.75 0.27 4.28
N ASN A 53 0.84 -0.67 5.22
CA ASN A 53 -0.14 -0.83 6.29
C ASN A 53 -0.15 0.37 7.25
N ALA A 54 1.03 0.87 7.63
CA ALA A 54 1.13 1.97 8.57
C ALA A 54 0.56 3.27 7.97
N LEU A 55 0.84 3.56 6.69
CA LEU A 55 0.31 4.73 6.00
C LEU A 55 -1.22 4.68 5.87
N VAL A 56 -1.81 3.52 5.51
CA VAL A 56 -3.28 3.38 5.46
C VAL A 56 -3.91 3.62 6.83
N LYS A 57 -3.35 3.03 7.89
CA LYS A 57 -3.84 3.26 9.27
C LYS A 57 -3.75 4.74 9.64
N LYS A 58 -2.65 5.42 9.29
CA LYS A 58 -2.48 6.86 9.53
C LYS A 58 -3.52 7.68 8.74
N THR A 59 -3.82 7.31 7.50
CA THR A 59 -4.88 7.96 6.71
C THR A 59 -6.26 7.80 7.36
N LEU A 60 -6.59 6.61 7.86
CA LEU A 60 -7.88 6.35 8.52
C LEU A 60 -8.07 7.13 9.84
N GLN A 61 -6.98 7.58 10.47
CA GLN A 61 -7.06 8.47 11.63
C GLN A 61 -7.45 9.90 11.26
N ASN A 62 -7.28 10.31 10.00
CA ASN A 62 -7.63 11.65 9.56
C ASN A 62 -9.18 11.78 9.50
N PRO A 63 -9.78 12.80 10.15
CA PRO A 63 -11.22 13.01 10.17
C PRO A 63 -11.89 13.07 8.80
N LEU A 64 -11.15 13.40 7.74
CA LEU A 64 -11.64 13.37 6.36
C LEU A 64 -12.09 11.96 5.90
N PHE A 65 -11.55 10.91 6.51
CA PHE A 65 -11.85 9.51 6.17
C PHE A 65 -12.77 8.83 7.19
N LYS A 66 -13.31 9.57 8.17
CA LYS A 66 -14.11 9.01 9.29
C LYS A 66 -15.39 8.27 8.87
N ASN A 67 -15.92 8.59 7.69
CA ASN A 67 -17.14 7.98 7.16
C ASN A 67 -16.85 6.69 6.38
N ASN A 68 -15.58 6.36 6.13
CA ASN A 68 -15.22 5.12 5.47
C ASN A 68 -15.34 3.97 6.47
N ASP A 69 -15.88 2.84 6.00
CA ASP A 69 -15.83 1.61 6.77
C ASP A 69 -14.39 1.12 6.88
N THR A 70 -13.83 1.25 8.09
CA THR A 70 -12.45 0.87 8.39
C THR A 70 -12.19 -0.61 8.07
N SER A 71 -13.16 -1.50 8.32
CA SER A 71 -13.01 -2.93 8.05
C SER A 71 -12.91 -3.19 6.54
N VAL A 72 -13.75 -2.52 5.75
CA VAL A 72 -13.71 -2.62 4.28
C VAL A 72 -12.38 -2.10 3.73
N ILE A 73 -11.90 -0.97 4.22
CA ILE A 73 -10.62 -0.40 3.78
C ILE A 73 -9.46 -1.34 4.12
N LEU A 74 -9.39 -1.85 5.35
CA LEU A 74 -8.33 -2.79 5.76
C LEU A 74 -8.40 -4.11 4.97
N SER A 75 -9.60 -4.59 4.64
CA SER A 75 -9.78 -5.75 3.76
C SER A 75 -9.25 -5.48 2.35
N LYS A 76 -9.55 -4.32 1.77
CA LYS A 76 -9.00 -3.91 0.46
C LYS A 76 -7.48 -3.78 0.51
N THR A 77 -6.91 -3.19 1.55
CA THR A 77 -5.46 -3.10 1.78
C THR A 77 -4.80 -4.49 1.76
N ALA A 78 -5.39 -5.47 2.46
CA ALA A 78 -4.87 -6.84 2.47
C ALA A 78 -5.02 -7.52 1.10
N GLN A 79 -6.16 -7.35 0.43
CA GLN A 79 -6.39 -7.91 -0.91
C GLN A 79 -5.39 -7.39 -1.94
N ILE A 80 -5.18 -6.07 -1.96
CA ILE A 80 -4.21 -5.42 -2.86
C ILE A 80 -2.80 -5.91 -2.59
N TRP A 81 -2.40 -6.00 -1.31
CA TRP A 81 -1.08 -6.51 -0.94
C TRP A 81 -0.88 -7.94 -1.44
N ASN A 82 -1.83 -8.84 -1.16
CA ASN A 82 -1.76 -10.24 -1.58
C ASN A 82 -1.75 -10.41 -3.09
N LYS A 83 -2.47 -9.56 -3.83
CA LYS A 83 -2.38 -9.53 -5.30
C LYS A 83 -0.94 -9.20 -5.72
N CYS A 84 -0.37 -8.13 -5.16
CA CYS A 84 0.92 -7.64 -5.58
C CYS A 84 2.09 -8.55 -5.20
N THR A 85 1.97 -9.34 -4.14
CA THR A 85 2.98 -10.36 -3.82
C THR A 85 3.04 -11.44 -4.90
N LEU A 86 1.90 -11.88 -5.43
CA LEU A 86 1.85 -12.86 -6.52
C LEU A 86 2.47 -12.30 -7.82
N VAL A 87 2.33 -10.99 -8.04
CA VAL A 87 2.99 -10.30 -9.16
C VAL A 87 4.50 -10.20 -8.93
N GLY A 88 4.96 -9.91 -7.72
CA GLY A 88 6.40 -9.91 -7.42
C GLY A 88 7.06 -11.28 -7.62
N GLU A 89 6.34 -12.37 -7.34
CA GLU A 89 6.83 -13.75 -7.51
C GLU A 89 6.88 -14.20 -8.98
N ASN A 90 5.95 -13.74 -9.82
CA ASN A 90 5.86 -14.17 -11.23
C ASN A 90 7.00 -13.62 -12.11
N VAL A 91 7.58 -12.46 -11.76
CA VAL A 91 8.76 -11.90 -12.42
C VAL A 91 10.03 -12.69 -12.06
N SER A 92 10.08 -13.30 -10.88
CA SER A 92 11.23 -14.09 -10.46
C SER A 92 11.36 -15.43 -11.21
N LEU A 93 10.28 -15.89 -11.86
CA LEU A 93 10.24 -17.17 -12.58
C LEU A 93 10.63 -17.08 -14.06
N THR A 94 10.86 -15.87 -14.60
CA THR A 94 11.42 -15.69 -15.93
C THR A 94 12.90 -15.32 -15.82
N PRO A 95 13.85 -16.27 -16.04
CA PRO A 95 15.24 -15.90 -16.24
C PRO A 95 15.34 -15.15 -17.57
N SER A 96 15.91 -13.95 -17.55
CA SER A 96 16.27 -13.21 -18.77
C SER A 96 17.26 -14.05 -19.61
N PRO A 97 17.16 -13.99 -20.96
CA PRO A 97 17.99 -14.75 -21.89
C PRO A 97 19.48 -14.33 -21.88
#